data_AF-A0A318YD50-F1
#
_entry.id   AF-A0A318YD50-F1
#
_cell.length_a   1.000
_cell.length_b   1.000
_cell.length_c   1.000
_cell.angle_alpha   90.00
_cell.angle_beta   90.00
_cell.angle_gamma   90.00
#
_symmetry.space_group_name_H-M   'P 1'
#
loop_
_entity.id
_entity.type
_entity.pdbx_description
1 polymer ?
#
loop_
_entity_poly.entity_id
_entity_poly.type
_entity_poly.pdbx_seq_one_letter_code
_entity_poly.pdbx_strand_id
1 'polypeptide(L)'
;MFRSLVALGFTIGLLAMPGAAVAVDNAFNIYTGTGTGSCASRLSKLEDYWRDTNTLASGLATAFSTADDEEATRDRVVAQKLFTAWLGIQFDNSGDTPAIIDDSSQISMMAFMENFDVLNKFVASGEYSSYKSPPRLFCDNFGDWFDWTDQAFDASGNPVELNGVALTIEEMYEQVREQAGYDSHRPYWVSDMGVYVFPKPTSNGDLCGASANGNPLQGVSIPGYPAGYYQATINGETETIEYKAMEDIVLLCPDSFDSQIPWEYDNLASLPEVEAEDGENLYDVMPRSSTLFHELWHLVTFWMGLDELDNDQPITGRLTDHFYIVQDCIVLATGWYSNMYPEQNVENYVYLAVTWWFWVEKNVAFYDGRPRDWDWDSEEEDY
;
A
#
# COMPACT_ATOMS: atom_id res chain seq x y z
N MET A 1 44.95 6.29 19.09
CA MET A 1 43.99 6.16 20.22
C MET A 1 42.80 7.06 19.92
N PHE A 2 41.85 6.57 19.14
CA PHE A 2 40.56 7.23 18.93
C PHE A 2 39.49 6.37 19.60
N ARG A 3 38.62 7.05 20.35
CA ARG A 3 37.66 6.49 21.29
C ARG A 3 36.48 5.86 20.54
N SER A 4 36.13 4.64 20.92
CA SER A 4 34.86 3.98 20.59
C SER A 4 33.67 4.86 21.01
N LEU A 5 32.78 5.13 20.05
CA LEU A 5 31.39 5.46 20.32
C LEU A 5 30.63 4.12 20.34
N VAL A 6 30.27 3.69 21.55
CA VAL A 6 29.30 2.62 21.77
C VAL A 6 27.93 3.26 21.56
N ALA A 7 27.29 2.99 20.43
CA ALA A 7 25.88 3.28 20.24
C ALA A 7 25.09 2.27 21.09
N LEU A 8 24.44 2.76 22.14
CA LEU A 8 23.47 2.00 22.92
C LEU A 8 22.25 1.75 22.02
N GLY A 9 22.09 0.52 21.55
CA GLY A 9 20.84 0.04 20.98
C GLY A 9 19.76 0.05 22.07
N PHE A 10 18.75 0.88 21.90
CA PHE A 10 17.50 0.76 22.64
C PHE A 10 16.72 -0.38 22.00
N THR A 11 16.78 -1.57 22.61
CA THR A 11 15.85 -2.66 22.33
C THR A 11 14.46 -2.21 22.82
N ILE A 12 13.63 -1.71 21.91
CA ILE A 12 12.19 -1.59 22.15
C ILE A 12 11.62 -3.00 22.06
N GLY A 13 11.78 -3.77 23.12
CA GLY A 13 11.01 -4.98 23.37
C GLY A 13 9.60 -4.60 23.80
N LEU A 14 8.82 -4.01 22.90
CA LEU A 14 7.36 -4.02 23.02
C LEU A 14 6.87 -5.25 22.26
N LEU A 15 6.87 -6.40 22.94
CA LEU A 15 5.89 -7.43 22.60
C LEU A 15 4.52 -6.82 22.94
N ALA A 16 3.95 -6.09 21.98
CA ALA A 16 2.56 -5.74 22.01
C ALA A 16 1.82 -7.08 22.09
N MET A 17 1.26 -7.40 23.26
CA MET A 17 0.18 -8.37 23.32
C MET A 17 -0.82 -7.93 22.26
N PRO A 18 -1.37 -8.83 21.41
CA PRO A 18 -2.33 -8.42 20.42
C PRO A 18 -3.50 -7.79 21.19
N GLY A 19 -3.54 -6.45 21.20
CA GLY A 19 -4.78 -5.75 21.44
C GLY A 19 -5.78 -6.35 20.47
N ALA A 20 -7.05 -6.40 20.86
CA ALA A 20 -8.08 -6.79 19.90
C ALA A 20 -7.84 -5.97 18.63
N ALA A 21 -7.55 -6.67 17.51
CA ALA A 21 -7.27 -6.02 16.24
C ALA A 21 -8.34 -4.97 16.01
N VAL A 22 -7.92 -3.76 15.62
CA VAL A 22 -8.86 -2.68 15.30
C VAL A 22 -9.83 -3.24 14.27
N ALA A 23 -11.13 -3.10 14.45
CA ALA A 23 -12.06 -3.57 13.42
C ALA A 23 -11.95 -2.67 12.17
N VAL A 24 -12.25 -3.20 10.98
CA VAL A 24 -12.06 -2.47 9.72
C VAL A 24 -12.86 -1.16 9.68
N ASP A 25 -14.01 -1.10 10.36
CA ASP A 25 -14.87 0.07 10.51
C ASP A 25 -14.31 1.14 11.46
N ASN A 26 -13.31 0.80 12.27
CA ASN A 26 -12.54 1.74 13.10
C ASN A 26 -11.29 2.24 12.39
N ALA A 27 -10.72 1.44 11.47
CA ALA A 27 -9.55 1.83 10.67
C ALA A 27 -9.95 2.71 9.47
N PHE A 28 -11.14 2.50 8.91
CA PHE A 28 -11.62 3.19 7.72
C PHE A 28 -12.99 3.82 7.89
N ASN A 29 -13.17 4.97 7.24
CA ASN A 29 -14.48 5.50 6.88
C ASN A 29 -15.05 4.72 5.68
N ILE A 30 -15.67 3.56 5.94
CA ILE A 30 -16.21 2.70 4.88
C ILE A 30 -17.44 3.35 4.24
N TYR A 31 -17.40 3.60 2.92
CA TYR A 31 -18.54 4.18 2.21
C TYR A 31 -19.64 3.12 2.00
N THR A 32 -20.77 3.29 2.69
CA THR A 32 -21.96 2.42 2.59
C THR A 32 -23.18 3.15 2.05
N GLY A 33 -22.97 4.29 1.38
CA GLY A 33 -24.01 5.10 0.79
C GLY A 33 -24.76 4.38 -0.34
N THR A 34 -25.82 5.02 -0.84
CA THR A 34 -26.63 4.52 -1.96
C THR A 34 -26.04 4.84 -3.33
N GLY A 35 -24.99 5.67 -3.39
CA GLY A 35 -24.26 6.00 -4.61
C GLY A 35 -23.29 4.90 -5.05
N THR A 36 -22.60 5.18 -6.16
CA THR A 36 -21.52 4.35 -6.72
C THR A 36 -20.35 4.24 -5.72
N GLY A 37 -19.65 3.09 -5.71
CA GLY A 37 -18.52 2.84 -4.81
C GLY A 37 -18.89 2.22 -3.46
N SER A 38 -20.16 1.92 -3.22
CA SER A 38 -20.65 1.39 -1.95
C SER A 38 -20.09 0.02 -1.59
N CYS A 39 -19.59 -0.10 -0.36
CA CYS A 39 -19.12 -1.33 0.25
C CYS A 39 -20.20 -2.13 0.98
N ALA A 40 -21.46 -1.68 0.96
CA ALA A 40 -22.53 -2.27 1.79
C ALA A 40 -22.72 -3.79 1.58
N SER A 41 -22.57 -4.28 0.35
CA SER A 41 -22.67 -5.71 0.02
C SER A 41 -21.36 -6.50 0.26
N ARG A 42 -20.26 -5.80 0.59
CA ARG A 42 -18.90 -6.35 0.72
C ARG A 42 -18.37 -6.37 2.15
N LEU A 43 -19.11 -5.83 3.12
CA LEU A 43 -18.65 -5.69 4.51
C LEU A 43 -18.06 -6.98 5.10
N SER A 44 -18.72 -8.13 4.90
CA SER A 44 -18.17 -9.42 5.39
C SER A 44 -16.85 -9.80 4.72
N LYS A 45 -16.69 -9.54 3.42
CA LYS A 45 -15.42 -9.81 2.71
C LYS A 45 -14.33 -8.84 3.18
N LEU A 46 -14.67 -7.58 3.42
CA LEU A 46 -13.73 -6.60 3.97
C LEU A 46 -13.22 -7.00 5.37
N GLU A 47 -14.08 -7.54 6.23
CA GLU A 47 -13.67 -8.06 7.54
C GLU A 47 -12.71 -9.24 7.43
N ASP A 48 -12.91 -10.12 6.43
CA ASP A 48 -11.95 -11.20 6.16
C ASP A 48 -10.64 -10.65 5.61
N TYR A 49 -10.68 -9.66 4.70
CA TYR A 49 -9.47 -9.07 4.12
C TYR A 49 -8.67 -8.32 5.17
N TRP A 50 -9.36 -7.60 6.04
CA TRP A 50 -8.73 -6.89 7.14
C TRP A 50 -8.13 -7.85 8.18
N ARG A 51 -8.77 -8.99 8.43
CA ARG A 51 -8.18 -10.05 9.26
C ARG A 51 -6.88 -10.57 8.67
N ASP A 52 -6.85 -10.83 7.37
CA ASP A 52 -5.64 -11.25 6.68
C ASP A 52 -4.56 -10.17 6.73
N THR A 53 -4.90 -8.91 6.51
CA THR A 53 -3.99 -7.76 6.71
C THR A 53 -3.36 -7.78 8.10
N ASN A 54 -4.14 -8.00 9.16
CA ASN A 54 -3.63 -8.09 10.53
C ASN A 54 -2.68 -9.27 10.71
N THR A 55 -3.04 -10.44 10.16
CA THR A 55 -2.21 -11.64 10.18
C THR A 55 -0.89 -11.42 9.44
N LEU A 56 -0.92 -10.82 8.25
CA LEU A 56 0.27 -10.54 7.44
C LEU A 56 1.17 -9.50 8.10
N ALA A 57 0.62 -8.40 8.62
CA ALA A 57 1.39 -7.38 9.34
C ALA A 57 2.05 -7.95 10.60
N SER A 58 1.31 -8.75 11.39
CA SER A 58 1.86 -9.45 12.57
C SER A 58 2.93 -10.48 12.18
N GLY A 59 2.71 -11.16 11.06
CA GLY A 59 3.66 -12.07 10.43
C GLY A 59 4.98 -11.38 10.11
N LEU A 60 4.95 -10.22 9.45
CA LEU A 60 6.15 -9.42 9.16
C LEU A 60 6.90 -8.99 10.44
N ALA A 61 6.18 -8.60 11.49
CA ALA A 61 6.80 -8.26 12.78
C ALA A 61 7.58 -9.47 13.34
N THR A 62 6.96 -10.66 13.24
CA THR A 62 7.54 -11.92 13.71
C THR A 62 8.74 -12.30 12.85
N ALA A 63 8.60 -12.27 11.52
CA ALA A 63 9.68 -12.56 10.57
C ALA A 63 10.90 -11.68 10.84
N PHE A 64 10.68 -10.37 11.05
CA PHE A 64 11.74 -9.43 11.37
C PHE A 64 12.44 -9.77 12.69
N SER A 65 11.69 -9.98 13.78
CA SER A 65 12.30 -10.37 15.06
C SER A 65 13.06 -11.69 14.95
N THR A 66 12.53 -12.65 14.20
CA THR A 66 13.13 -13.97 14.02
C THR A 66 14.38 -13.92 13.16
N ALA A 67 14.47 -13.02 12.17
CA ALA A 67 15.67 -12.83 11.36
C ALA A 67 16.85 -12.29 12.17
N ASP A 68 16.58 -11.52 13.24
CA ASP A 68 17.56 -10.91 14.15
C ASP A 68 17.89 -11.79 15.38
N ASP A 69 17.24 -12.95 15.53
CA ASP A 69 17.45 -13.83 16.69
C ASP A 69 18.90 -14.34 16.80
N GLU A 70 19.46 -14.28 18.02
CA GLU A 70 20.82 -14.76 18.29
C GLU A 70 20.96 -16.28 18.08
N GLU A 71 19.91 -17.05 18.35
CA GLU A 71 19.92 -18.50 18.21
C GLU A 71 19.78 -18.93 16.74
N ALA A 72 20.67 -19.83 16.28
CA ALA A 72 20.63 -20.41 14.95
C ALA A 72 19.50 -21.44 14.80
N THR A 73 18.26 -20.97 14.81
CA THR A 73 17.07 -21.79 14.60
C THR A 73 16.77 -21.95 13.12
N ARG A 74 15.96 -22.97 12.81
CA ARG A 74 15.39 -23.18 11.48
C ARG A 74 14.60 -21.95 11.02
N ASP A 75 13.76 -21.40 11.90
CA ASP A 75 12.90 -20.25 11.59
C ASP A 75 13.73 -19.00 11.27
N ARG A 76 14.83 -18.76 12.00
CA ARG A 76 15.76 -17.66 11.70
C ARG A 76 16.32 -17.77 10.29
N VAL A 77 16.82 -18.96 9.91
CA VAL A 77 17.39 -19.18 8.58
C VAL A 77 16.36 -18.92 7.49
N VAL A 78 15.12 -19.37 7.69
CA VAL A 78 14.05 -19.13 6.72
C VAL A 78 13.70 -17.64 6.64
N ALA A 79 13.53 -16.96 7.77
CA ALA A 79 13.26 -15.52 7.79
C ALA A 79 14.33 -14.74 7.03
N GLN A 80 15.62 -14.99 7.33
CA GLN A 80 16.74 -14.35 6.64
C GLN A 80 16.73 -14.63 5.13
N LYS A 81 16.53 -15.89 4.71
CA LYS A 81 16.43 -16.24 3.29
C LYS A 81 15.25 -15.53 2.60
N LEU A 82 14.11 -15.37 3.26
CA LEU A 82 12.96 -14.63 2.71
C LEU A 82 13.25 -13.12 2.60
N PHE A 83 13.89 -12.51 3.60
CA PHE A 83 14.36 -11.13 3.51
C PHE A 83 15.38 -10.95 2.37
N THR A 84 16.26 -11.91 2.14
CA THR A 84 17.18 -11.89 0.99
C THR A 84 16.41 -12.02 -0.33
N ALA A 85 15.48 -12.97 -0.44
CA ALA A 85 14.72 -13.24 -1.66
C ALA A 85 13.86 -12.05 -2.11
N TRP A 86 13.18 -11.41 -1.15
CA TRP A 86 12.18 -10.38 -1.46
C TRP A 86 12.69 -8.96 -1.27
N LEU A 87 13.67 -8.71 -0.40
CA LEU A 87 14.19 -7.36 -0.15
C LEU A 87 15.68 -7.21 -0.44
N GLY A 88 16.37 -8.27 -0.89
CA GLY A 88 17.79 -8.22 -1.22
C GLY A 88 18.72 -8.07 -0.02
N ILE A 89 18.20 -8.22 1.21
CA ILE A 89 18.96 -8.00 2.45
C ILE A 89 19.85 -9.22 2.73
N GLN A 90 21.16 -8.99 2.87
CA GLN A 90 22.15 -10.05 3.11
C GLN A 90 22.58 -10.13 4.58
N PHE A 91 22.70 -11.36 5.09
CA PHE A 91 23.05 -11.66 6.48
C PHE A 91 24.34 -12.48 6.61
N ASP A 92 25.23 -12.05 7.49
CA ASP A 92 26.44 -12.74 7.92
C ASP A 92 26.09 -13.64 9.11
N ASN A 93 26.22 -14.94 8.91
CA ASN A 93 26.03 -15.95 9.94
C ASN A 93 27.36 -16.56 10.43
N SER A 94 28.51 -15.95 10.10
CA SER A 94 29.84 -16.48 10.46
C SER A 94 30.22 -16.29 11.94
N GLY A 95 29.47 -15.49 12.69
CA GLY A 95 29.64 -15.25 14.12
C GLY A 95 28.50 -15.81 15.00
N ASP A 96 28.60 -15.59 16.31
CA ASP A 96 27.58 -16.01 17.29
C ASP A 96 26.27 -15.20 17.17
N THR A 97 26.32 -14.01 16.56
CA THR A 97 25.17 -13.13 16.34
C THR A 97 25.08 -12.84 14.84
N PRO A 98 23.90 -13.01 14.20
CA PRO A 98 23.73 -12.62 12.81
C PRO A 98 23.95 -11.12 12.64
N ALA A 99 24.54 -10.71 11.52
CA ALA A 99 24.75 -9.29 11.21
C ALA A 99 24.41 -9.00 9.75
N ILE A 100 24.00 -7.78 9.43
CA ILE A 100 23.77 -7.37 8.05
C ILE A 100 25.13 -7.08 7.38
N ILE A 101 25.41 -7.69 6.22
CA ILE A 101 26.76 -7.75 5.62
C ILE A 101 27.23 -6.41 5.06
N ASP A 102 26.34 -5.67 4.38
CA ASP A 102 26.73 -4.52 3.56
C ASP A 102 25.83 -3.29 3.77
N ASP A 103 26.35 -2.12 3.39
CA ASP A 103 25.66 -0.83 3.55
C ASP A 103 24.32 -0.77 2.78
N SER A 104 24.21 -1.43 1.62
CA SER A 104 22.97 -1.48 0.85
C SER A 104 21.91 -2.29 1.59
N SER A 105 22.27 -3.46 2.11
CA SER A 105 21.40 -4.30 2.93
C SER A 105 20.97 -3.56 4.22
N GLN A 106 21.85 -2.75 4.82
CA GLN A 106 21.48 -1.91 5.96
C GLN A 106 20.46 -0.82 5.59
N ILE A 107 20.64 -0.16 4.43
CA ILE A 107 19.69 0.84 3.93
C ILE A 107 18.33 0.20 3.67
N SER A 108 18.28 -0.95 2.97
CA SER A 108 17.02 -1.65 2.69
C SER A 108 16.34 -2.14 3.98
N MET A 109 17.12 -2.62 4.98
CA MET A 109 16.55 -2.98 6.28
C MET A 109 15.99 -1.77 7.03
N MET A 110 16.70 -0.65 7.05
CA MET A 110 16.19 0.59 7.66
C MET A 110 14.92 1.08 6.99
N ALA A 111 14.87 1.04 5.65
CA ALA A 111 13.67 1.40 4.89
C ALA A 111 12.49 0.46 5.20
N PHE A 112 12.75 -0.86 5.27
CA PHE A 112 11.76 -1.83 5.72
C PHE A 112 11.20 -1.47 7.10
N MET A 113 12.08 -1.21 8.09
CA MET A 113 11.67 -0.88 9.44
C MET A 113 10.84 0.41 9.50
N GLU A 114 11.24 1.45 8.77
CA GLU A 114 10.54 2.74 8.74
C GLU A 114 9.14 2.58 8.12
N ASN A 115 9.05 1.91 6.97
CA ASN A 115 7.78 1.69 6.28
C ASN A 115 6.88 0.73 7.10
N PHE A 116 7.45 -0.31 7.72
CA PHE A 116 6.70 -1.27 8.54
C PHE A 116 6.17 -0.64 9.83
N ASP A 117 6.91 0.27 10.46
CA ASP A 117 6.46 0.95 11.69
C ASP A 117 5.14 1.69 11.46
N VAL A 118 4.99 2.41 10.34
CA VAL A 118 3.73 3.11 10.04
C VAL A 118 2.59 2.17 9.69
N LEU A 119 2.85 1.08 8.95
CA LEU A 119 1.84 0.06 8.68
C LEU A 119 1.36 -0.59 9.99
N ASN A 120 2.31 -1.00 10.83
CA ASN A 120 2.02 -1.68 12.08
C ASN A 120 1.24 -0.78 13.05
N LYS A 121 1.57 0.52 13.14
CA LYS A 121 0.78 1.50 13.90
C LYS A 121 -0.65 1.59 13.36
N PHE A 122 -0.81 1.72 12.05
CA PHE A 122 -2.14 1.81 11.44
C PHE A 122 -2.98 0.56 11.71
N VAL A 123 -2.42 -0.63 11.50
CA VAL A 123 -3.15 -1.90 11.67
C VAL A 123 -3.45 -2.19 13.15
N ALA A 124 -2.48 -1.94 14.06
CA ALA A 124 -2.61 -2.30 15.46
C ALA A 124 -3.46 -1.32 16.28
N SER A 125 -3.46 -0.03 15.94
CA SER A 125 -4.14 1.02 16.74
C SER A 125 -5.06 1.94 15.94
N GLY A 126 -5.07 1.85 14.60
CA GLY A 126 -5.77 2.80 13.74
C GLY A 126 -5.04 4.15 13.63
N GLU A 127 -3.82 4.25 14.17
CA GLU A 127 -3.01 5.47 14.10
C GLU A 127 -2.58 5.70 12.65
N TYR A 128 -3.07 6.79 12.06
CA TYR A 128 -2.79 7.17 10.69
C TYR A 128 -1.98 8.46 10.67
N SER A 129 -0.94 8.50 9.83
CA SER A 129 0.01 9.62 9.74
C SER A 129 -0.60 10.89 9.15
N SER A 130 -1.76 10.79 8.48
CA SER A 130 -2.48 11.95 7.93
C SER A 130 -3.22 12.72 9.02
N TYR A 131 -3.13 14.05 8.99
CA TYR A 131 -3.82 14.96 9.91
C TYR A 131 -5.32 15.15 9.59
N LYS A 132 -5.83 14.52 8.53
CA LYS A 132 -7.11 14.89 7.91
C LYS A 132 -8.30 14.14 8.48
N SER A 133 -8.16 12.83 8.72
CA SER A 133 -9.15 11.89 9.30
C SER A 133 -8.74 10.45 8.95
N PRO A 134 -9.40 9.41 9.50
CA PRO A 134 -9.24 8.07 9.00
C PRO A 134 -9.51 7.99 7.48
N PRO A 135 -8.75 7.17 6.75
CA PRO A 135 -8.90 7.01 5.31
C PRO A 135 -10.28 6.46 4.95
N ARG A 136 -10.73 6.76 3.73
CA ARG A 136 -12.01 6.31 3.19
C ARG A 136 -11.84 5.06 2.34
N LEU A 137 -12.76 4.11 2.48
CA LEU A 137 -12.76 2.88 1.67
C LEU A 137 -13.98 2.82 0.75
N PHE A 138 -13.73 2.67 -0.56
CA PHE A 138 -14.72 2.37 -1.59
C PHE A 138 -14.53 0.96 -2.16
N CYS A 139 -15.61 0.33 -2.61
CA CYS A 139 -15.61 -1.08 -3.07
C CYS A 139 -16.08 -1.26 -4.52
N ASP A 140 -16.18 -0.16 -5.27
CA ASP A 140 -16.58 -0.12 -6.68
C ASP A 140 -16.12 1.22 -7.27
N ASN A 141 -16.24 1.37 -8.59
CA ASN A 141 -16.06 2.66 -9.25
C ASN A 141 -16.95 3.72 -8.58
N PHE A 142 -16.44 4.95 -8.46
CA PHE A 142 -17.13 6.04 -7.78
C PHE A 142 -16.93 7.37 -8.50
N GLY A 143 -17.93 8.23 -8.36
CA GLY A 143 -17.90 9.59 -8.90
C GLY A 143 -18.08 9.63 -10.42
N ASP A 144 -18.45 10.81 -10.90
CA ASP A 144 -18.65 11.09 -12.31
C ASP A 144 -17.42 11.82 -12.87
N TRP A 145 -16.91 11.38 -14.02
CA TRP A 145 -15.77 12.02 -14.68
C TRP A 145 -16.16 13.36 -15.31
N PHE A 146 -15.35 14.39 -15.07
CA PHE A 146 -15.39 15.70 -15.73
C PHE A 146 -14.06 16.06 -16.39
N ASP A 147 -14.10 16.92 -17.41
CA ASP A 147 -12.92 17.59 -17.95
C ASP A 147 -12.52 18.77 -17.07
N TRP A 148 -11.22 19.10 -17.02
CA TRP A 148 -10.73 20.25 -16.25
C TRP A 148 -11.40 21.59 -16.64
N THR A 149 -11.84 21.70 -17.90
CA THR A 149 -12.53 22.89 -18.44
C THR A 149 -14.03 22.90 -18.17
N ASP A 150 -14.59 21.86 -17.57
CA ASP A 150 -16.01 21.82 -17.20
C ASP A 150 -16.29 22.78 -16.03
N GLN A 151 -17.55 23.19 -15.91
CA GLN A 151 -18.00 24.04 -14.80
C GLN A 151 -17.88 23.29 -13.48
N ALA A 152 -17.27 23.93 -12.48
CA ALA A 152 -17.09 23.37 -11.16
C ALA A 152 -18.39 23.35 -10.35
N PHE A 153 -18.43 22.48 -9.35
CA PHE A 153 -19.52 22.39 -8.37
C PHE A 153 -19.04 22.79 -6.98
N ASP A 154 -19.89 23.48 -6.23
CA ASP A 154 -19.64 23.80 -4.82
C ASP A 154 -19.89 22.58 -3.91
N ALA A 155 -19.58 22.72 -2.62
CA ALA A 155 -19.77 21.67 -1.63
C ALA A 155 -21.22 21.20 -1.40
N SER A 156 -22.20 21.91 -1.99
CA SER A 156 -23.63 21.56 -2.00
C SER A 156 -24.08 20.95 -3.33
N GLY A 157 -23.18 20.82 -4.31
CA GLY A 157 -23.46 20.31 -5.65
C GLY A 157 -24.06 21.33 -6.62
N ASN A 158 -24.04 22.62 -6.30
CA ASN A 158 -24.49 23.66 -7.22
C ASN A 158 -23.36 24.09 -8.15
N PRO A 159 -23.64 24.40 -9.43
CA PRO A 159 -22.64 24.97 -10.32
C PRO A 159 -22.09 26.28 -9.75
N VAL A 160 -20.78 26.48 -9.82
CA VAL A 160 -20.14 27.69 -9.33
C VAL A 160 -20.17 28.76 -10.42
N GLU A 161 -20.77 29.90 -10.09
CA GLU A 161 -20.83 31.07 -10.95
C GLU A 161 -20.49 32.33 -10.15
N LEU A 162 -19.63 33.18 -10.70
CA LEU A 162 -19.36 34.52 -10.16
C LEU A 162 -19.76 35.56 -11.21
N ASN A 163 -20.75 36.39 -10.89
CA ASN A 163 -21.28 37.43 -11.78
C ASN A 163 -21.76 36.89 -13.15
N GLY A 164 -22.37 35.71 -13.15
CA GLY A 164 -22.85 35.04 -14.36
C GLY A 164 -21.74 34.46 -15.24
N VAL A 165 -20.51 34.40 -14.73
CA VAL A 165 -19.40 33.67 -15.34
C VAL A 165 -19.25 32.34 -14.61
N ALA A 166 -19.40 31.25 -15.34
CA ALA A 166 -19.13 29.90 -14.85
C ALA A 166 -17.64 29.75 -14.55
N LEU A 167 -17.31 29.28 -13.35
CA LEU A 167 -15.94 28.92 -12.99
C LEU A 167 -15.67 27.47 -13.32
N THR A 168 -14.48 27.19 -13.83
CA THR A 168 -14.04 25.85 -14.21
C THR A 168 -13.38 25.11 -13.06
N ILE A 169 -13.31 23.78 -13.16
CA ILE A 169 -12.60 22.94 -12.19
C ILE A 169 -11.11 23.31 -12.14
N GLU A 170 -10.51 23.58 -13.30
CA GLU A 170 -9.12 24.05 -13.44
C GLU A 170 -8.84 25.30 -12.61
N GLU A 171 -9.74 26.29 -12.65
CA GLU A 171 -9.60 27.52 -11.88
C GLU A 171 -9.75 27.28 -10.38
N MET A 172 -10.71 26.46 -9.94
CA MET A 172 -10.96 26.23 -8.51
C MET A 172 -9.91 25.34 -7.83
N TYR A 173 -9.25 24.48 -8.60
CA TYR A 173 -8.29 23.48 -8.11
C TYR A 173 -6.90 23.65 -8.72
N GLU A 174 -6.49 24.90 -8.99
CA GLU A 174 -5.15 25.22 -9.53
C GLU A 174 -4.04 24.61 -8.68
N GLN A 175 -4.13 24.71 -7.34
CA GLN A 175 -3.13 24.11 -6.44
C GLN A 175 -3.00 22.58 -6.55
N VAL A 176 -4.04 21.90 -7.05
CA VAL A 176 -4.02 20.46 -7.30
C VAL A 176 -3.34 20.20 -8.64
N ARG A 177 -3.69 20.97 -9.67
CA ARG A 177 -3.12 20.83 -11.01
C ARG A 177 -1.61 21.15 -11.07
N GLU A 178 -1.16 22.13 -10.30
CA GLU A 178 0.25 22.54 -10.28
C GLU A 178 1.19 21.53 -9.60
N GLN A 179 0.64 20.51 -8.92
CA GLN A 179 1.44 19.45 -8.32
C GLN A 179 2.14 18.61 -9.40
N ALA A 180 3.40 18.23 -9.15
CA ALA A 180 4.17 17.44 -10.10
C ALA A 180 3.45 16.11 -10.44
N GLY A 181 3.22 15.86 -11.74
CA GLY A 181 2.55 14.65 -12.22
C GLY A 181 1.03 14.75 -12.42
N TYR A 182 0.40 15.87 -12.05
CA TYR A 182 -1.06 16.04 -12.08
C TYR A 182 -1.68 16.32 -13.46
N ASP A 183 -0.90 16.63 -14.50
CA ASP A 183 -1.41 16.70 -15.89
C ASP A 183 -2.10 15.39 -16.33
N SER A 184 -1.70 14.28 -15.72
CA SER A 184 -2.26 12.96 -15.96
C SER A 184 -3.54 12.68 -15.16
N HIS A 185 -3.86 13.48 -14.14
CA HIS A 185 -5.00 13.27 -13.24
C HIS A 185 -6.29 13.81 -13.86
N ARG A 186 -7.43 13.27 -13.44
CA ARG A 186 -8.75 13.66 -13.95
C ARG A 186 -9.70 13.98 -12.79
N PRO A 187 -10.53 15.03 -12.89
CA PRO A 187 -11.56 15.31 -11.89
C PRO A 187 -12.70 14.28 -11.91
N TYR A 188 -13.02 13.75 -10.74
CA TYR A 188 -14.19 12.92 -10.48
C TYR A 188 -15.06 13.57 -9.43
N TRP A 189 -16.31 13.88 -9.75
CA TRP A 189 -17.26 14.47 -8.80
C TRP A 189 -17.99 13.38 -8.01
N VAL A 190 -17.87 13.41 -6.69
CA VAL A 190 -18.58 12.49 -5.79
C VAL A 190 -19.78 13.22 -5.19
N SER A 191 -20.94 13.11 -5.86
CA SER A 191 -22.15 13.88 -5.55
C SER A 191 -22.61 13.77 -4.09
N ASP A 192 -22.57 12.56 -3.54
CA ASP A 192 -23.03 12.29 -2.17
C ASP A 192 -22.13 12.93 -1.10
N MET A 193 -20.89 13.27 -1.48
CA MET A 193 -19.90 13.89 -0.59
C MET A 193 -19.76 15.40 -0.87
N GLY A 194 -20.12 15.83 -2.07
CA GLY A 194 -19.96 17.22 -2.51
C GLY A 194 -18.48 17.59 -2.64
N VAL A 195 -17.68 16.71 -3.26
CA VAL A 195 -16.22 16.87 -3.38
C VAL A 195 -15.72 16.30 -4.70
N TYR A 196 -14.62 16.87 -5.21
CA TYR A 196 -13.88 16.29 -6.33
C TYR A 196 -12.79 15.34 -5.81
N VAL A 197 -12.47 14.31 -6.59
CA VAL A 197 -11.30 13.46 -6.37
C VAL A 197 -10.49 13.48 -7.66
N PHE A 198 -9.16 13.46 -7.53
CA PHE A 198 -8.26 13.63 -8.67
C PHE A 198 -7.35 12.41 -8.83
N PRO A 199 -7.86 11.21 -9.08
CA PRO A 199 -7.00 10.06 -9.34
C PRO A 199 -6.30 10.20 -10.70
N LYS A 200 -5.20 9.47 -10.86
CA LYS A 200 -4.67 9.15 -12.18
C LYS A 200 -5.56 8.06 -12.79
N PRO A 201 -6.29 8.32 -13.88
CA PRO A 201 -7.20 7.35 -14.45
C PRO A 201 -6.42 6.15 -15.00
N THR A 202 -6.94 4.95 -14.79
CA THR A 202 -6.42 3.70 -15.37
C THR A 202 -6.94 3.46 -16.78
N SER A 203 -8.11 4.02 -17.12
CA SER A 203 -8.83 3.82 -18.38
C SER A 203 -9.55 5.11 -18.85
N ASN A 204 -10.32 5.04 -19.94
CA ASN A 204 -11.17 6.13 -20.45
C ASN A 204 -12.39 6.37 -19.53
N GLY A 205 -12.16 6.84 -18.30
CA GLY A 205 -13.19 7.36 -17.42
C GLY A 205 -13.68 6.44 -16.31
N ASP A 206 -13.35 5.15 -16.35
CA ASP A 206 -13.69 4.21 -15.29
C ASP A 206 -12.47 4.01 -14.39
N LEU A 207 -12.61 4.30 -13.09
CA LEU A 207 -11.54 4.10 -12.10
C LEU A 207 -11.16 2.64 -11.97
N CYS A 208 -12.15 1.74 -12.03
CA CYS A 208 -11.97 0.30 -11.96
C CYS A 208 -11.87 -0.35 -13.34
N GLY A 209 -11.84 0.45 -14.41
CA GLY A 209 -11.76 -0.02 -15.77
C GLY A 209 -10.45 -0.75 -16.08
N ALA A 210 -10.45 -1.51 -17.18
CA ALA A 210 -9.24 -2.14 -17.68
C ALA A 210 -8.18 -1.11 -18.05
N SER A 211 -6.96 -1.31 -17.55
CA SER A 211 -5.77 -0.58 -17.97
C SER A 211 -5.55 -0.67 -19.48
N ALA A 212 -4.65 0.14 -20.03
CA ALA A 212 -4.29 0.07 -21.46
C ALA A 212 -3.84 -1.33 -21.94
N ASN A 213 -3.45 -2.22 -21.01
CA ASN A 213 -3.04 -3.60 -21.28
C ASN A 213 -4.18 -4.62 -21.17
N GLY A 214 -5.41 -4.19 -20.87
CA GLY A 214 -6.60 -5.03 -20.81
C GLY A 214 -6.87 -5.70 -19.45
N ASN A 215 -5.98 -5.55 -18.47
CA ASN A 215 -6.19 -6.07 -17.12
C ASN A 215 -7.00 -5.05 -16.29
N PRO A 216 -8.10 -5.47 -15.65
CA PRO A 216 -8.86 -4.63 -14.75
C PRO A 216 -8.04 -4.27 -13.50
N LEU A 217 -8.32 -3.09 -12.95
CA LEU A 217 -7.73 -2.65 -11.70
C LEU A 217 -8.33 -3.46 -10.54
N GLN A 218 -7.49 -3.96 -9.63
CA GLN A 218 -7.97 -4.64 -8.43
C GLN A 218 -8.14 -3.65 -7.27
N GLY A 219 -7.17 -2.76 -7.06
CA GLY A 219 -7.25 -1.70 -6.06
C GLY A 219 -6.40 -0.49 -6.43
N VAL A 220 -6.58 0.60 -5.71
CA VAL A 220 -5.68 1.76 -5.74
C VAL A 220 -5.84 2.60 -4.48
N SER A 221 -4.72 3.07 -3.94
CA SER A 221 -4.68 4.14 -2.94
C SER A 221 -4.52 5.52 -3.60
N ILE A 222 -5.34 6.48 -3.20
CA ILE A 222 -5.34 7.84 -3.74
C ILE A 222 -5.15 8.81 -2.57
N PRO A 223 -4.13 9.69 -2.59
CA PRO A 223 -3.94 10.62 -1.51
C PRO A 223 -5.01 11.72 -1.50
N GLY A 224 -5.39 12.14 -0.31
CA GLY A 224 -6.35 13.22 -0.07
C GLY A 224 -5.69 14.60 -0.06
N TYR A 225 -6.50 15.64 0.05
CA TYR A 225 -6.05 17.04 0.05
C TYR A 225 -6.78 17.85 1.13
N PRO A 226 -6.14 18.88 1.72
CA PRO A 226 -6.75 19.66 2.81
C PRO A 226 -7.95 20.47 2.30
N ALA A 227 -8.81 20.90 3.23
CA ALA A 227 -9.82 21.90 2.89
C ALA A 227 -9.13 23.20 2.47
N GLY A 228 -9.75 23.93 1.56
CA GLY A 228 -9.18 25.18 1.09
C GLY A 228 -10.22 26.09 0.49
N TYR A 229 -9.72 27.14 -0.13
CA TYR A 229 -10.56 28.13 -0.79
C TYR A 229 -9.88 28.64 -2.06
N TYR A 230 -10.71 29.04 -3.01
CA TYR A 230 -10.30 29.75 -4.20
C TYR A 230 -10.84 31.18 -4.15
N GLN A 231 -9.97 32.17 -4.39
CA GLN A 231 -10.40 33.57 -4.50
C GLN A 231 -10.57 33.93 -5.97
N ALA A 232 -11.82 33.94 -6.43
CA ALA A 232 -12.16 34.36 -7.78
C ALA A 232 -12.38 35.86 -7.81
N THR A 233 -11.73 36.58 -8.75
CA THR A 233 -12.03 38.00 -9.01
C THR A 233 -12.54 38.19 -10.44
N ILE A 234 -13.82 38.50 -10.60
CA ILE A 234 -14.47 38.69 -11.90
C ILE A 234 -15.19 40.03 -11.90
N ASN A 235 -14.94 40.85 -12.93
CA ASN A 235 -15.51 42.18 -13.08
C ASN A 235 -15.26 43.12 -11.89
N GLY A 236 -14.16 42.92 -11.16
CA GLY A 236 -13.77 43.75 -10.02
C GLY A 236 -14.42 43.36 -8.68
N GLU A 237 -15.22 42.30 -8.66
CA GLU A 237 -15.73 41.69 -7.42
C GLU A 237 -14.93 40.43 -7.11
N THR A 238 -14.54 40.28 -5.86
CA THR A 238 -13.80 39.13 -5.35
C THR A 238 -14.70 38.32 -4.43
N GLU A 239 -14.82 37.02 -4.70
CA GLU A 239 -15.52 36.06 -3.85
C GLU A 239 -14.57 34.94 -3.42
N THR A 240 -14.74 34.47 -2.19
CA THR A 240 -14.03 33.32 -1.65
C THR A 240 -14.93 32.10 -1.76
N ILE A 241 -14.51 31.11 -2.54
CA ILE A 241 -15.24 29.86 -2.74
C ILE A 241 -14.52 28.77 -1.97
N GLU A 242 -15.18 28.22 -0.95
CA GLU A 242 -14.63 27.15 -0.13
C GLU A 242 -14.87 25.78 -0.77
N TYR A 243 -13.87 24.91 -0.71
CA TYR A 243 -14.01 23.50 -1.04
C TYR A 243 -13.62 22.61 0.14
N LYS A 244 -14.28 21.46 0.24
CA LYS A 244 -14.10 20.50 1.34
C LYS A 244 -12.75 19.77 1.20
N ALA A 245 -12.19 19.41 2.35
CA ALA A 245 -11.10 18.45 2.43
C ALA A 245 -11.53 17.11 1.84
N MET A 246 -10.58 16.38 1.27
CA MET A 246 -10.74 14.99 0.92
C MET A 246 -9.77 14.14 1.74
N GLU A 247 -10.30 13.08 2.33
CA GLU A 247 -9.51 12.08 3.07
C GLU A 247 -8.70 11.24 2.08
N ASP A 248 -7.62 10.61 2.55
CA ASP A 248 -6.94 9.59 1.75
C ASP A 248 -7.91 8.44 1.46
N ILE A 249 -7.79 7.82 0.29
CA ILE A 249 -8.75 6.83 -0.22
C ILE A 249 -8.03 5.51 -0.47
N VAL A 250 -8.68 4.41 -0.09
CA VAL A 250 -8.46 3.08 -0.68
C VAL A 250 -9.68 2.73 -1.52
N LEU A 251 -9.48 2.48 -2.81
CA LEU A 251 -10.47 1.92 -3.69
C LEU A 251 -10.14 0.44 -3.90
N LEU A 252 -11.03 -0.45 -3.50
CA LEU A 252 -11.01 -1.85 -3.94
C LEU A 252 -12.05 -2.01 -5.05
N CYS A 253 -11.59 -2.34 -6.24
CA CYS A 253 -12.46 -2.54 -7.40
C CYS A 253 -13.21 -3.88 -7.34
N PRO A 254 -14.26 -4.08 -8.16
CA PRO A 254 -15.03 -5.32 -8.15
C PRO A 254 -14.19 -6.58 -8.33
N ASP A 255 -13.08 -6.49 -9.08
CA ASP A 255 -12.15 -7.58 -9.29
C ASP A 255 -11.27 -7.91 -8.08
N SER A 256 -11.22 -7.05 -7.05
CA SER A 256 -10.75 -7.50 -5.72
C SER A 256 -11.70 -8.54 -5.11
N PHE A 257 -12.99 -8.54 -5.46
CA PHE A 257 -14.00 -9.34 -4.77
C PHE A 257 -14.55 -10.51 -5.60
N ASP A 258 -14.73 -10.34 -6.90
CA ASP A 258 -15.55 -11.22 -7.74
C ASP A 258 -14.83 -11.71 -9.02
N SER A 259 -13.55 -11.44 -9.13
CA SER A 259 -12.75 -11.58 -10.35
C SER A 259 -12.71 -12.98 -10.97
N GLN A 260 -12.44 -13.00 -12.28
CA GLN A 260 -12.02 -14.16 -13.09
C GLN A 260 -10.49 -14.25 -13.33
N ILE A 261 -9.68 -13.41 -12.66
CA ILE A 261 -8.22 -13.48 -12.57
C ILE A 261 -7.84 -14.79 -11.83
N PRO A 262 -6.71 -15.45 -12.13
CA PRO A 262 -6.35 -16.78 -11.61
C PRO A 262 -6.28 -16.95 -10.08
N TRP A 263 -6.44 -15.90 -9.28
CA TRP A 263 -6.50 -16.02 -7.82
C TRP A 263 -7.84 -16.57 -7.37
N GLU A 264 -7.90 -17.90 -7.32
CA GLU A 264 -9.08 -18.67 -6.92
C GLU A 264 -9.48 -18.38 -5.46
N TYR A 265 -8.52 -17.98 -4.62
CA TYR A 265 -8.67 -17.90 -3.18
C TYR A 265 -9.11 -16.50 -2.72
N ASP A 266 -10.13 -16.45 -1.86
CA ASP A 266 -10.65 -15.19 -1.30
C ASP A 266 -9.69 -14.62 -0.24
N ASN A 267 -9.19 -15.48 0.66
CA ASN A 267 -8.44 -15.11 1.87
C ASN A 267 -7.41 -16.19 2.25
N LEU A 268 -6.53 -15.90 3.21
CA LEU A 268 -5.48 -16.82 3.69
C LEU A 268 -6.07 -18.15 4.18
N ALA A 269 -7.22 -18.11 4.86
CA ALA A 269 -7.89 -19.32 5.34
C ALA A 269 -8.43 -20.23 4.22
N SER A 270 -8.57 -19.70 3.00
CA SER A 270 -8.99 -20.46 1.81
C SER A 270 -7.84 -21.05 1.01
N LEU A 271 -6.59 -20.72 1.35
CA LEU A 271 -5.41 -21.23 0.64
C LEU A 271 -5.25 -22.75 0.84
N PRO A 272 -4.82 -23.46 -0.21
CA PRO A 272 -4.65 -24.90 -0.15
C PRO A 272 -3.48 -25.28 0.76
N GLU A 273 -3.37 -26.58 1.03
CA GLU A 273 -2.11 -27.15 1.47
C GLU A 273 -1.20 -27.25 0.24
N VAL A 274 0.03 -26.78 0.39
CA VAL A 274 1.08 -26.81 -0.64
C VAL A 274 2.23 -27.57 -0.03
N GLU A 275 2.89 -28.42 -0.81
CA GLU A 275 4.08 -29.16 -0.39
C GLU A 275 5.34 -28.61 -1.07
N ALA A 276 6.51 -28.82 -0.46
CA ALA A 276 7.80 -28.38 -1.02
C ALA A 276 8.13 -29.02 -2.39
N GLU A 277 7.51 -30.17 -2.70
CA GLU A 277 7.69 -30.89 -3.96
C GLU A 277 6.76 -30.39 -5.08
N ASP A 278 5.79 -29.51 -4.75
CA ASP A 278 4.82 -29.03 -5.70
C ASP A 278 5.44 -28.01 -6.66
N GLY A 279 5.02 -28.04 -7.93
CA GLY A 279 5.46 -27.07 -8.95
C GLY A 279 4.68 -25.75 -8.92
N GLU A 280 3.92 -25.50 -7.86
CA GLU A 280 2.99 -24.38 -7.77
C GLU A 280 3.74 -23.04 -7.66
N ASN A 281 3.27 -22.02 -8.39
CA ASN A 281 3.88 -20.70 -8.34
C ASN A 281 3.21 -19.90 -7.21
N LEU A 282 4.01 -19.15 -6.44
CA LEU A 282 3.50 -18.25 -5.41
C LEU A 282 2.39 -17.34 -5.95
N TYR A 283 2.55 -16.84 -7.18
CA TYR A 283 1.54 -16.01 -7.83
C TYR A 283 0.17 -16.69 -7.95
N ASP A 284 0.14 -18.01 -8.14
CA ASP A 284 -1.11 -18.77 -8.32
C ASP A 284 -1.82 -19.04 -6.98
N VAL A 285 -1.10 -18.93 -5.85
CA VAL A 285 -1.62 -19.11 -4.49
C VAL A 285 -1.71 -17.80 -3.70
N MET A 286 -1.76 -16.66 -4.39
CA MET A 286 -2.05 -15.38 -3.75
C MET A 286 -3.55 -15.25 -3.46
N PRO A 287 -3.95 -14.92 -2.21
CA PRO A 287 -5.35 -14.66 -1.92
C PRO A 287 -5.75 -13.25 -2.37
N ARG A 288 -7.00 -13.06 -2.79
CA ARG A 288 -7.52 -11.73 -3.19
C ARG A 288 -7.45 -10.69 -2.07
N SER A 289 -7.51 -11.13 -0.80
CA SER A 289 -7.30 -10.28 0.37
C SER A 289 -5.95 -9.56 0.40
N SER A 290 -4.94 -10.09 -0.29
CA SER A 290 -3.63 -9.44 -0.43
C SER A 290 -3.72 -8.07 -1.11
N THR A 291 -4.76 -7.82 -1.91
CA THR A 291 -4.98 -6.51 -2.54
C THR A 291 -5.16 -5.40 -1.50
N LEU A 292 -5.95 -5.62 -0.44
CA LEU A 292 -6.08 -4.62 0.62
C LEU A 292 -4.75 -4.41 1.34
N PHE A 293 -4.00 -5.49 1.58
CA PHE A 293 -2.69 -5.40 2.21
C PHE A 293 -1.69 -4.62 1.36
N HIS A 294 -1.69 -4.85 0.04
CA HIS A 294 -0.92 -4.10 -0.95
C HIS A 294 -1.28 -2.60 -0.89
N GLU A 295 -2.55 -2.25 -1.05
CA GLU A 295 -2.97 -0.85 -1.09
C GLU A 295 -2.66 -0.09 0.21
N LEU A 296 -2.68 -0.79 1.35
CA LEU A 296 -2.33 -0.20 2.63
C LEU A 296 -0.90 0.32 2.67
N TRP A 297 0.06 -0.36 2.04
CA TRP A 297 1.44 0.12 1.98
C TRP A 297 1.54 1.46 1.27
N HIS A 298 0.85 1.64 0.14
CA HIS A 298 0.77 2.96 -0.49
C HIS A 298 0.13 3.99 0.44
N LEU A 299 -1.01 3.64 1.05
CA LEU A 299 -1.79 4.53 1.89
C LEU A 299 -1.01 5.09 3.10
N VAL A 300 -0.33 4.21 3.84
CA VAL A 300 0.35 4.59 5.09
C VAL A 300 1.65 5.35 4.84
N THR A 301 2.19 5.28 3.61
CA THR A 301 3.45 5.92 3.24
C THR A 301 3.30 7.27 2.55
N PHE A 302 2.09 7.69 2.16
CA PHE A 302 1.84 9.00 1.54
C PHE A 302 2.36 10.18 2.36
N TRP A 303 2.26 10.12 3.69
CA TRP A 303 2.57 11.25 4.56
C TRP A 303 3.88 11.07 5.35
N MET A 304 4.65 10.01 5.08
CA MET A 304 5.90 9.74 5.80
C MET A 304 7.00 10.74 5.44
N GLY A 305 7.71 11.24 6.45
CA GLY A 305 8.87 12.12 6.26
C GLY A 305 8.52 13.58 5.94
N LEU A 306 7.23 13.94 6.03
CA LEU A 306 6.78 15.32 6.01
C LEU A 306 6.87 15.87 7.44
N ASP A 307 7.98 16.55 7.75
CA ASP A 307 8.00 17.45 8.90
C ASP A 307 6.95 18.56 8.67
N GLU A 308 6.29 19.01 9.74
CA GLU A 308 5.17 19.99 9.76
C GLU A 308 5.44 21.36 9.07
N LEU A 309 6.55 21.53 8.35
CA LEU A 309 7.04 22.83 7.88
C LEU A 309 7.34 22.95 6.37
N ASP A 310 7.33 21.88 5.56
CA ASP A 310 7.56 22.01 4.11
C ASP A 310 6.53 21.21 3.28
N ASN A 311 5.46 21.93 2.90
CA ASN A 311 4.55 21.74 1.75
C ASN A 311 3.20 21.01 1.87
N ASP A 312 2.75 20.44 3.00
CA ASP A 312 1.39 19.85 3.11
C ASP A 312 0.99 18.88 1.95
N GLN A 313 1.98 18.38 1.18
CA GLN A 313 1.78 17.58 -0.02
C GLN A 313 2.13 16.12 0.26
N PRO A 314 1.30 15.17 -0.16
CA PRO A 314 1.60 13.75 -0.03
C PRO A 314 2.79 13.38 -0.93
N ILE A 315 3.67 12.52 -0.42
CA ILE A 315 4.75 11.90 -1.18
C ILE A 315 4.20 10.70 -1.96
N THR A 316 3.71 10.97 -3.16
CA THR A 316 3.32 9.91 -4.10
C THR A 316 4.59 9.24 -4.66
N GLY A 317 4.67 7.91 -4.57
CA GLY A 317 5.79 7.13 -5.10
C GLY A 317 6.93 6.82 -4.13
N ARG A 318 6.76 7.04 -2.81
CA ARG A 318 7.68 6.50 -1.79
C ARG A 318 7.71 4.97 -1.85
N LEU A 319 6.53 4.38 -1.77
CA LEU A 319 6.27 3.01 -2.19
C LEU A 319 5.43 3.04 -3.47
N THR A 320 5.86 2.30 -4.47
CA THR A 320 5.30 2.28 -5.83
C THR A 320 5.18 0.85 -6.36
N ASP A 321 4.65 0.74 -7.57
CA ASP A 321 4.42 -0.51 -8.29
C ASP A 321 5.44 -0.66 -9.41
N HIS A 322 6.68 -0.99 -9.04
CA HIS A 322 7.70 -1.30 -10.04
C HIS A 322 7.37 -2.58 -10.80
N PHE A 323 7.02 -3.65 -10.06
CA PHE A 323 6.74 -4.96 -10.61
C PHE A 323 5.71 -5.71 -9.77
N TYR A 324 4.84 -6.48 -10.43
CA TYR A 324 3.89 -7.39 -9.79
C TYR A 324 4.26 -8.87 -9.97
N ILE A 325 4.97 -9.22 -11.04
CA ILE A 325 5.32 -10.61 -11.35
C ILE A 325 6.42 -11.07 -10.39
N VAL A 326 6.23 -12.25 -9.80
CA VAL A 326 7.16 -12.89 -8.85
C VAL A 326 8.62 -12.84 -9.32
N GLN A 327 8.89 -13.26 -10.55
CA GLN A 327 10.25 -13.27 -11.10
C GLN A 327 10.86 -11.87 -11.18
N ASP A 328 10.08 -10.87 -11.58
CA ASP A 328 10.57 -9.50 -11.68
C ASP A 328 10.82 -8.90 -10.28
N CYS A 329 10.02 -9.26 -9.28
CA CYS A 329 10.22 -8.86 -7.88
C CYS A 329 11.51 -9.46 -7.29
N ILE A 330 11.81 -10.73 -7.60
CA ILE A 330 13.05 -11.39 -7.20
C ILE A 330 14.24 -10.75 -7.93
N VAL A 331 14.14 -10.53 -9.24
CA VAL A 331 15.19 -9.86 -10.03
C VAL A 331 15.45 -8.45 -9.49
N LEU A 332 14.41 -7.72 -9.10
CA LEU A 332 14.55 -6.43 -8.42
C LEU A 332 15.33 -6.55 -7.10
N ALA A 333 15.02 -7.56 -6.27
CA ALA A 333 15.75 -7.82 -5.03
C ALA A 333 17.24 -8.16 -5.25
N THR A 334 17.61 -8.72 -6.40
CA THR A 334 19.03 -8.98 -6.75
C THR A 334 19.80 -7.73 -7.23
N GLY A 335 19.14 -6.57 -7.35
CA GLY A 335 19.77 -5.30 -7.74
C GLY A 335 20.09 -5.16 -9.23
N TRP A 336 19.37 -5.89 -10.11
CA TRP A 336 19.60 -5.83 -11.56
C TRP A 336 19.13 -4.54 -12.23
N TYR A 337 18.15 -3.85 -11.64
CA TYR A 337 17.58 -2.62 -12.19
C TYR A 337 18.31 -1.38 -11.65
N SER A 338 18.74 -0.49 -12.54
CA SER A 338 19.32 0.80 -12.13
C SER A 338 18.22 1.78 -11.69
N ASN A 339 18.33 2.31 -10.47
CA ASN A 339 17.41 3.29 -9.86
C ASN A 339 16.01 2.76 -9.51
N MET A 340 15.85 1.45 -9.35
CA MET A 340 14.67 0.84 -8.74
C MET A 340 15.16 -0.05 -7.62
N TYR A 341 14.49 -0.02 -6.48
CA TYR A 341 14.91 -0.74 -5.29
C TYR A 341 13.77 -1.59 -4.74
N PRO A 342 14.04 -2.79 -4.20
CA PRO A 342 13.00 -3.68 -3.70
C PRO A 342 12.24 -3.07 -2.52
N GLU A 343 12.89 -2.28 -1.66
CA GLU A 343 12.23 -1.54 -0.58
C GLU A 343 11.32 -0.40 -1.05
N GLN A 344 11.27 -0.11 -2.34
CA GLN A 344 10.34 0.85 -2.95
C GLN A 344 9.16 0.16 -3.64
N ASN A 345 9.21 -1.17 -3.84
CA ASN A 345 8.14 -1.91 -4.52
C ASN A 345 7.20 -2.54 -3.50
N VAL A 346 5.92 -2.18 -3.53
CA VAL A 346 4.94 -2.70 -2.56
C VAL A 346 4.81 -4.22 -2.65
N GLU A 347 4.81 -4.77 -3.86
CA GLU A 347 4.60 -6.21 -4.04
C GLU A 347 5.68 -7.06 -3.37
N ASN A 348 6.92 -6.55 -3.24
CA ASN A 348 7.98 -7.25 -2.51
C ASN A 348 7.65 -7.41 -1.00
N TYR A 349 6.97 -6.43 -0.39
CA TYR A 349 6.49 -6.55 0.99
C TYR A 349 5.33 -7.55 1.11
N VAL A 350 4.44 -7.57 0.12
CA VAL A 350 3.31 -8.50 0.06
C VAL A 350 3.81 -9.94 -0.03
N TYR A 351 4.74 -10.22 -0.96
CA TYR A 351 5.35 -11.54 -1.07
C TYR A 351 6.13 -11.94 0.19
N LEU A 352 6.92 -11.05 0.78
CA LEU A 352 7.60 -11.34 2.05
C LEU A 352 6.60 -11.77 3.14
N ALA A 353 5.48 -11.05 3.28
CA ALA A 353 4.47 -11.35 4.30
C ALA A 353 3.77 -12.70 4.05
N VAL A 354 3.33 -12.94 2.81
CA VAL A 354 2.60 -14.16 2.44
C VAL A 354 3.51 -15.40 2.52
N THR A 355 4.76 -15.29 2.07
CA THR A 355 5.71 -16.41 2.13
C THR A 355 6.13 -16.74 3.56
N TRP A 356 6.23 -15.74 4.45
CA TRP A 356 6.39 -15.99 5.87
C TRP A 356 5.15 -16.66 6.49
N TRP A 357 3.95 -16.25 6.09
CA TRP A 357 2.72 -16.92 6.53
C TRP A 357 2.69 -18.40 6.12
N PHE A 358 3.06 -18.73 4.88
CA PHE A 358 3.21 -20.12 4.42
C PHE A 358 4.23 -20.89 5.27
N TRP A 359 5.33 -20.27 5.65
CA TRP A 359 6.30 -20.89 6.52
C TRP A 359 5.71 -21.24 7.89
N VAL A 360 5.04 -20.29 8.54
CA VAL A 360 4.50 -20.48 9.89
C VAL A 360 3.32 -21.46 9.91
N GLU A 361 2.41 -21.36 8.94
CA GLU A 361 1.16 -22.13 8.94
C GLU A 361 1.26 -23.45 8.21
N LYS A 362 2.12 -23.54 7.19
CA LYS A 362 2.24 -24.71 6.29
C LYS A 362 3.64 -25.33 6.29
N ASN A 363 4.63 -24.71 6.95
CA ASN A 363 6.00 -25.23 7.02
C ASN A 363 6.69 -25.35 5.65
N VAL A 364 6.35 -24.46 4.72
CA VAL A 364 6.86 -24.42 3.34
C VAL A 364 7.43 -23.03 3.06
N ALA A 365 8.59 -22.96 2.42
CA ALA A 365 9.24 -21.70 2.09
C ALA A 365 9.14 -21.40 0.59
N PHE A 366 9.07 -20.12 0.21
CA PHE A 366 9.05 -19.70 -1.19
C PHE A 366 10.16 -18.67 -1.44
N TYR A 367 11.36 -19.16 -1.79
CA TYR A 367 12.54 -18.31 -2.00
C TYR A 367 12.67 -17.77 -3.43
N ASP A 368 12.29 -18.58 -4.41
CA ASP A 368 12.37 -18.28 -5.84
C ASP A 368 10.98 -18.19 -6.49
N GLY A 369 9.94 -18.04 -5.66
CA GLY A 369 8.56 -18.07 -6.09
C GLY A 369 7.95 -19.46 -6.23
N ARG A 370 8.67 -20.52 -5.83
CA ARG A 370 8.20 -21.91 -5.79
C ARG A 370 8.31 -22.46 -4.38
N PRO A 371 7.46 -23.43 -3.99
CA PRO A 371 7.57 -24.03 -2.67
C PRO A 371 8.86 -24.85 -2.58
N ARG A 372 9.56 -24.71 -1.46
CA ARG A 372 10.85 -25.32 -1.16
C ARG A 372 10.87 -25.82 0.28
N ASP A 373 11.71 -26.83 0.52
CA ASP A 373 12.14 -27.16 1.87
C ASP A 373 13.00 -26.03 2.45
N TRP A 374 13.04 -25.99 3.78
CA TRP A 374 13.71 -24.94 4.54
C TRP A 374 15.24 -24.89 4.35
N ASP A 375 15.85 -26.05 4.13
CA ASP A 375 17.31 -26.21 4.13
C ASP A 375 17.91 -25.75 2.82
N TRP A 376 17.22 -25.86 1.68
CA TRP A 376 17.70 -25.48 0.35
C TRP A 376 19.23 -25.62 0.24
N ASP A 377 19.70 -26.88 0.19
CA ASP A 377 21.10 -27.16 -0.13
C ASP A 377 21.38 -26.58 -1.53
N SER A 378 22.40 -25.72 -1.62
CA SER A 378 22.83 -25.07 -2.86
C SER A 378 23.46 -26.03 -3.89
N GLU A 379 23.34 -27.34 -3.71
CA GLU A 379 23.92 -28.32 -4.62
C GLU A 379 22.92 -28.67 -5.74
N GLU A 380 23.20 -28.12 -6.92
CA GLU A 380 22.70 -28.52 -8.25
C GLU A 380 21.28 -28.10 -8.66
N GLU A 381 21.08 -26.83 -9.03
CA GLU A 381 20.40 -26.51 -10.30
C GLU A 381 21.07 -25.28 -10.94
N ASP A 382 22.07 -25.55 -11.80
CA ASP A 382 22.56 -24.58 -12.79
C ASP A 382 21.38 -24.17 -13.70
N TYR A 383 21.01 -22.88 -13.71
CA TYR A 383 20.15 -22.27 -14.73
C TYR A 383 20.98 -21.52 -15.78
#